data_AF-A0A7S2WSH0-F1
#
_entry.id   AF-A0A7S2WSH0-F1
#
_cell.length_a   1.000
_cell.length_b   1.000
_cell.length_c   1.000
_cell.angle_alpha   90.00
_cell.angle_beta   90.00
_cell.angle_gamma   90.00
#
_symmetry.space_group_name_H-M   'P 1'
#
loop_
_entity.id
_entity.type
_entity.pdbx_description
1 polymer ?
#
loop_
_entity_poly.entity_id
_entity_poly.type
_entity_poly.pdbx_seq_one_letter_code
_entity_poly.pdbx_strand_id
1 'polypeptide(L)'
;KVFYSIVALAVGALVARNNPGTPKFDHLPEAIQPYRPIWFVATEWFITQAKHITGVGNAFPSLLAGDLLSVAKRSTGLEDLEDIDGSFVQGLEKLGDALENEANLTSIGRVLAWVQMKVVIENRLNIVEYAKQNPKVLAEEIIAPVFIAGLPRSGTTFLHNLLRQDNDYFRVTTMWEIQDPVPPTDPHLGDSHHSRYWRILWMKLQIYFFKLIAPTVAAVHNVDALNAEEW
;
A
#
# COMPACT_ATOMS: atom_id res chain seq x y z
N LYS A 1 33.16 -8.08 -6.13
CA LYS A 1 32.30 -6.94 -5.71
C LYS A 1 31.00 -7.43 -5.08
N VAL A 2 30.18 -8.25 -5.75
CA VAL A 2 28.93 -8.83 -5.20
C VAL A 2 29.13 -9.60 -3.87
N PHE A 3 30.18 -10.42 -3.78
CA PHE A 3 30.50 -11.18 -2.56
C PHE A 3 30.75 -10.29 -1.33
N TYR A 4 31.50 -9.19 -1.49
CA TYR A 4 31.77 -8.25 -0.41
C TYR A 4 30.50 -7.50 0.03
N SER A 5 29.60 -7.17 -0.90
CA SER A 5 28.31 -6.57 -0.58
C SER A 5 27.41 -7.52 0.22
N ILE A 6 27.39 -8.81 -0.14
CA ILE A 6 26.63 -9.84 0.60
C ILE A 6 27.22 -10.06 2.01
N VAL A 7 28.55 -10.15 2.13
CA VAL A 7 29.22 -10.31 3.43
C VAL A 7 29.03 -9.07 4.31
N ALA A 8 29.12 -7.86 3.76
CA ALA A 8 28.84 -6.63 4.50
C ALA A 8 27.38 -6.54 4.97
N LEU A 9 26.42 -6.95 4.12
CA LEU A 9 25.01 -7.07 4.52
C LEU A 9 24.82 -8.10 5.63
N ALA A 10 25.46 -9.26 5.56
CA ALA A 10 25.35 -10.33 6.55
C ALA A 10 25.98 -9.95 7.91
N VAL A 11 27.17 -9.33 7.91
CA VAL A 11 27.83 -8.84 9.12
C VAL A 11 27.06 -7.66 9.71
N GLY A 12 26.61 -6.72 8.86
CA GLY A 12 25.74 -5.62 9.28
C GLY A 12 24.45 -6.14 9.90
N ALA A 13 23.84 -7.19 9.35
CA ALA A 13 22.66 -7.82 9.91
C ALA A 13 22.90 -8.48 11.28
N LEU A 14 24.03 -9.16 11.45
CA LEU A 14 24.39 -9.83 12.71
C LEU A 14 24.67 -8.80 13.82
N VAL A 15 25.40 -7.75 13.48
CA VAL A 15 25.66 -6.61 14.38
C VAL A 15 24.35 -5.90 14.73
N ALA A 16 23.48 -5.68 13.74
CA ALA A 16 22.17 -5.05 13.94
C ALA A 16 21.26 -5.88 14.85
N ARG A 17 21.16 -7.20 14.64
CA ARG A 17 20.32 -8.09 15.46
C ARG A 17 20.71 -8.05 16.94
N ASN A 18 22.00 -7.88 17.22
CA ASN A 18 22.53 -7.81 18.59
C ASN A 18 22.65 -6.37 19.11
N ASN A 19 22.26 -5.35 18.33
CA ASN A 19 22.37 -3.96 18.72
C ASN A 19 21.18 -3.55 19.60
N PRO A 20 21.42 -2.97 20.80
CA PRO A 20 20.36 -2.51 21.69
C PRO A 20 19.44 -1.43 21.09
N GLY A 21 19.87 -0.71 20.04
CA GLY A 21 19.06 0.30 19.36
C GLY A 21 18.07 -0.25 18.31
N THR A 22 18.05 -1.56 18.06
CA THR A 22 17.04 -2.14 17.16
C THR A 22 15.69 -2.27 17.89
N PRO A 23 14.56 -1.86 17.27
CA PRO A 23 13.24 -2.05 17.88
C PRO A 23 13.00 -3.52 18.19
N LYS A 24 12.80 -3.82 19.47
CA LYS A 24 12.47 -5.16 19.96
C LYS A 24 10.97 -5.26 20.18
N PHE A 25 10.40 -6.35 19.68
CA PHE A 25 8.97 -6.64 19.78
C PHE A 25 8.70 -7.74 20.81
N ASP A 26 9.65 -7.97 21.72
CA ASP A 26 9.58 -9.02 22.76
C ASP A 26 8.40 -8.80 23.73
N HIS A 27 7.85 -7.58 23.77
CA HIS A 27 6.63 -7.24 24.52
C HIS A 27 5.35 -7.74 23.85
N LEU A 28 5.38 -8.10 22.57
CA LEU A 28 4.25 -8.66 21.84
C LEU A 28 4.24 -10.19 21.94
N PRO A 29 3.07 -10.84 22.00
CA PRO A 29 2.95 -12.29 21.84
C PRO A 29 3.61 -12.76 20.55
N GLU A 30 4.30 -13.91 20.61
CA GLU A 30 5.05 -14.47 19.47
C GLU A 30 4.20 -14.58 18.19
N ALA A 31 2.91 -14.89 18.33
CA ALA A 31 1.96 -15.00 17.23
C ALA A 31 1.75 -13.70 16.42
N ILE A 32 2.01 -12.53 17.02
CA ILE A 32 1.85 -11.22 16.36
C ILE A 32 3.17 -10.45 16.26
N GLN A 33 4.29 -11.07 16.63
CA GLN A 33 5.59 -10.45 16.43
C GLN A 33 5.86 -10.28 14.93
N PRO A 34 6.28 -9.08 14.48
CA PRO A 34 6.52 -8.84 13.08
C PRO A 34 7.69 -9.69 12.58
N TYR A 35 7.49 -10.37 11.44
CA TYR A 35 8.55 -11.10 10.78
C TYR A 35 9.59 -10.12 10.23
N ARG A 36 10.85 -10.25 10.69
CA ARG A 36 11.94 -9.34 10.29
C ARG A 36 13.10 -10.16 9.73
N PRO A 37 13.15 -10.39 8.41
CA PRO A 37 14.24 -11.15 7.82
C PRO A 37 15.57 -10.40 8.00
N ILE A 38 16.67 -11.16 8.04
CA ILE A 38 18.01 -10.65 8.34
C ILE A 38 18.39 -9.44 7.45
N TRP A 39 18.05 -9.50 6.17
CA TRP A 39 18.31 -8.39 5.25
C TRP A 39 17.53 -7.11 5.62
N PHE A 40 16.31 -7.21 6.14
CA PHE A 40 15.46 -6.08 6.56
C PHE A 40 16.03 -5.41 7.82
N VAL A 41 16.55 -6.21 8.75
CA VAL A 41 17.21 -5.69 9.96
C VAL A 41 18.52 -5.00 9.58
N ALA A 42 19.28 -5.57 8.64
CA ALA A 42 20.51 -4.96 8.13
C ALA A 42 20.25 -3.60 7.47
N THR A 43 19.26 -3.53 6.58
CA THR A 43 18.94 -2.28 5.87
C THR A 43 18.49 -1.18 6.82
N GLU A 44 17.62 -1.48 7.79
CA GLU A 44 17.24 -0.55 8.85
C GLU A 44 18.46 -0.02 9.63
N TRP A 45 19.39 -0.92 9.98
CA TRP A 45 20.60 -0.53 10.69
C TRP A 45 21.51 0.36 9.84
N PHE A 46 21.75 0.01 8.57
CA PHE A 46 22.56 0.83 7.67
C PHE A 46 21.94 2.22 7.45
N ILE A 47 20.62 2.28 7.28
CA ILE A 47 19.87 3.54 7.21
C ILE A 47 20.10 4.38 8.48
N THR A 48 20.02 3.74 9.64
CA THR A 48 20.21 4.42 10.94
C THR A 48 21.64 4.92 11.11
N GLN A 49 22.65 4.11 10.74
CA GLN A 49 24.05 4.53 10.78
C GLN A 49 24.33 5.67 9.80
N ALA A 50 23.77 5.61 8.58
CA ALA A 50 23.89 6.69 7.61
C ALA A 50 23.32 8.00 8.16
N LYS A 51 22.20 7.99 8.88
CA LYS A 51 21.66 9.18 9.58
C LYS A 51 22.66 9.76 10.57
N HIS A 52 23.24 8.92 11.43
CA HIS A 52 24.22 9.37 12.43
C HIS A 52 25.49 9.96 11.82
N ILE A 53 25.96 9.39 10.71
CA ILE A 53 27.20 9.80 10.04
C ILE A 53 27.01 11.08 9.21
N THR A 54 25.88 11.19 8.50
CA THR A 54 25.65 12.29 7.54
C THR A 54 25.04 13.53 8.18
N GLY A 55 24.50 13.43 9.41
CA GLY A 55 23.82 14.55 10.07
C GLY A 55 22.53 15.00 9.37
N VAL A 56 22.07 14.28 8.35
CA VAL A 56 20.84 14.58 7.62
C VAL A 56 19.64 14.14 8.47
N GLY A 57 19.17 15.04 9.33
CA GLY A 57 17.83 14.95 9.91
C GLY A 57 16.80 14.99 8.78
N ASN A 58 15.87 14.03 8.78
CA ASN A 58 14.82 13.85 7.78
C ASN A 58 15.25 13.58 6.32
N ALA A 59 16.16 12.62 6.11
CA ALA A 59 16.32 11.99 4.77
C ALA A 59 15.10 11.16 4.32
N PHE A 60 14.07 11.03 5.18
CA PHE A 60 12.85 10.30 4.89
C PHE A 60 11.73 11.26 4.55
N PRO A 61 10.84 10.89 3.62
CA PRO A 61 9.75 11.76 3.24
C PRO A 61 8.82 12.00 4.43
N SER A 62 8.28 13.22 4.48
CA SER A 62 7.28 13.63 5.46
C SER A 62 5.97 12.86 5.24
N LEU A 63 5.31 12.47 6.34
CA LEU A 63 3.99 11.85 6.35
C LEU A 63 2.89 12.87 6.66
N LEU A 64 3.23 14.15 6.83
CA LEU A 64 2.26 15.22 7.02
C LEU A 64 1.43 15.42 5.75
N ALA A 65 0.13 15.69 5.94
CA ALA A 65 -0.84 15.82 4.87
C ALA A 65 -0.41 16.81 3.79
N GLY A 66 0.05 18.00 4.17
CA GLY A 66 0.47 19.04 3.22
C GLY A 66 1.60 18.58 2.30
N ASP A 67 2.59 17.87 2.85
CA ASP A 67 3.72 17.37 2.07
C ASP A 67 3.29 16.24 1.13
N LEU A 68 2.48 15.29 1.63
CA LEU A 68 1.92 14.19 0.85
C LEU A 68 1.06 14.71 -0.32
N LEU A 69 0.16 15.65 -0.04
CA LEU A 69 -0.66 16.33 -1.05
C LEU A 69 0.22 17.01 -2.09
N SER A 70 1.24 17.76 -1.65
CA SER A 70 2.14 18.46 -2.56
C SER A 70 2.89 17.51 -3.50
N VAL A 71 3.32 16.35 -2.99
CA VAL A 71 4.01 15.33 -3.80
C VAL A 71 3.06 14.69 -4.79
N ALA A 72 1.87 14.27 -4.35
CA ALA A 72 0.88 13.63 -5.20
C ALA A 72 0.42 14.56 -6.34
N LYS A 73 0.16 15.84 -6.03
CA LYS A 73 -0.18 16.87 -7.01
C LYS A 73 0.93 17.11 -8.02
N ARG A 74 2.19 17.23 -7.57
CA ARG A 74 3.35 17.35 -8.48
C ARG A 74 3.53 16.14 -9.38
N SER A 75 3.30 14.94 -8.84
CA SER A 75 3.49 13.67 -9.56
C SER A 75 2.43 13.44 -10.63
N THR A 76 1.18 13.82 -10.35
CA THR A 76 0.04 13.65 -11.26
C THR A 76 -0.18 14.86 -12.17
N GLY A 77 0.24 16.06 -11.76
CA GLY A 77 -0.12 17.32 -12.41
C GLY A 77 -1.57 17.76 -12.14
N LEU A 78 -2.25 17.12 -11.19
CA LEU A 78 -3.66 17.35 -10.86
C LEU A 78 -3.80 18.05 -9.52
N GLU A 79 -4.85 18.85 -9.36
CA GLU A 79 -5.04 19.70 -8.17
C GLU A 79 -6.32 19.41 -7.39
N ASP A 80 -7.35 18.89 -8.07
CA ASP A 80 -8.69 18.76 -7.50
C ASP A 80 -8.94 17.39 -6.89
N LEU A 81 -9.28 17.38 -5.60
CA LEU A 81 -9.63 16.19 -4.82
C LEU A 81 -11.14 16.01 -4.68
N GLU A 82 -11.96 16.96 -5.15
CA GLU A 82 -13.41 16.97 -4.95
C GLU A 82 -13.80 16.75 -3.46
N ASP A 83 -13.05 17.39 -2.56
CA ASP A 83 -13.23 17.27 -1.11
C ASP A 83 -14.23 18.33 -0.61
N ILE A 84 -15.49 18.20 -1.04
CA ILE A 84 -16.53 19.22 -0.87
C ILE A 84 -16.77 19.58 0.62
N ASP A 85 -16.72 18.59 1.50
CA ASP A 85 -16.92 18.75 2.95
C ASP A 85 -15.62 18.87 3.74
N GLY A 86 -14.46 18.80 3.07
CA GLY A 86 -13.13 18.84 3.69
C GLY A 86 -12.77 17.60 4.51
N SER A 87 -13.60 16.56 4.47
CA SER A 87 -13.44 15.36 5.32
C SER A 87 -12.21 14.55 4.92
N PHE A 88 -11.86 14.52 3.63
CA PHE A 88 -10.71 13.77 3.14
C PHE A 88 -9.40 14.40 3.66
N VAL A 89 -9.21 15.71 3.46
CA VAL A 89 -8.00 16.40 3.92
C VAL A 89 -7.92 16.37 5.45
N GLN A 90 -9.03 16.57 6.17
CA GLN A 90 -9.03 16.46 7.63
C GLN A 90 -8.63 15.05 8.11
N GLY A 91 -9.14 14.00 7.47
CA GLY A 91 -8.77 12.62 7.78
C GLY A 91 -7.29 12.35 7.52
N LEU A 92 -6.78 12.88 6.40
CA LEU A 92 -5.37 12.79 6.03
C LEU A 92 -4.45 13.52 7.03
N GLU A 93 -4.85 14.70 7.52
CA GLU A 93 -4.11 15.43 8.57
C GLU A 93 -4.00 14.60 9.85
N LYS A 94 -5.13 14.10 10.35
CA LYS A 94 -5.15 13.26 11.56
C LYS A 94 -4.31 11.99 11.40
N LEU A 95 -4.41 11.33 10.24
CA LEU A 95 -3.64 10.13 9.96
C LEU A 95 -2.14 10.44 9.85
N GLY A 96 -1.76 11.52 9.17
CA GLY A 96 -0.38 11.97 9.07
C GLY A 96 0.23 12.26 10.43
N ASP A 97 -0.49 12.99 11.28
CA ASP A 97 -0.04 13.32 12.64
C ASP A 97 0.13 12.06 13.51
N ALA A 98 -0.80 11.10 13.43
CA ALA A 98 -0.69 9.84 14.14
C ALA A 98 0.50 9.00 13.65
N LEU A 99 0.74 8.97 12.33
CA LEU A 99 1.87 8.25 11.75
C LEU A 99 3.22 8.87 12.14
N GLU A 100 3.30 10.19 12.26
CA GLU A 100 4.50 10.91 12.68
C GLU A 100 4.80 10.75 14.18
N ASN A 101 3.77 10.87 15.01
CA ASN A 101 3.96 11.07 16.45
C ASN A 101 3.63 9.85 17.30
N GLU A 102 2.78 8.94 16.83
CA GLU A 102 2.21 7.85 17.65
C GLU A 102 2.57 6.45 17.12
N ALA A 103 2.70 6.29 15.80
CA ALA A 103 2.83 4.96 15.17
C ALA A 103 4.19 4.27 15.40
N ASN A 104 5.19 4.97 15.94
CA ASN A 104 6.54 4.44 16.23
C ASN A 104 7.13 3.64 15.03
N LEU A 105 7.03 4.23 13.84
CA LEU A 105 7.42 3.57 12.59
C LEU A 105 8.94 3.35 12.52
N THR A 106 9.34 2.19 12.01
CA THR A 106 10.73 1.99 11.57
C THR A 106 11.02 2.81 10.31
N SER A 107 12.28 2.92 9.88
CA SER A 107 12.60 3.74 8.70
C SER A 107 11.96 3.18 7.43
N ILE A 108 11.94 1.86 7.28
CA ILE A 108 11.24 1.16 6.19
C ILE A 108 9.73 1.28 6.37
N GLY A 109 9.20 1.12 7.59
CA GLY A 109 7.77 1.30 7.86
C GLY A 109 7.27 2.68 7.44
N ARG A 110 8.08 3.72 7.70
CA ARG A 110 7.83 5.10 7.25
C ARG A 110 7.81 5.23 5.73
N VAL A 111 8.76 4.62 5.02
CA VAL A 111 8.78 4.64 3.55
C VAL A 111 7.55 3.92 2.97
N LEU A 112 7.18 2.76 3.54
CA LEU A 112 6.00 2.02 3.10
C LEU A 112 4.71 2.82 3.34
N ALA A 113 4.57 3.43 4.52
CA ALA A 113 3.45 4.31 4.83
C ALA A 113 3.39 5.48 3.83
N TRP A 114 4.53 6.14 3.57
CA TRP A 114 4.59 7.23 2.61
C TRP A 114 4.17 6.81 1.20
N VAL A 115 4.67 5.67 0.70
CA VAL A 115 4.31 5.14 -0.62
C VAL A 115 2.80 4.86 -0.69
N GLN A 116 2.24 4.21 0.33
CA GLN A 116 0.82 3.87 0.36
C GLN A 116 -0.06 5.13 0.39
N MET A 117 0.27 6.08 1.26
CA MET A 117 -0.45 7.35 1.38
C MET A 117 -0.42 8.16 0.09
N LYS A 118 0.76 8.23 -0.55
CA LYS A 118 0.91 8.86 -1.85
C LYS A 118 0.00 8.22 -2.90
N VAL A 119 0.00 6.89 -3.02
CA VAL A 119 -0.83 6.16 -4.00
C VAL A 119 -2.32 6.43 -3.78
N VAL A 120 -2.80 6.43 -2.53
CA VAL A 120 -4.22 6.72 -2.22
C VAL A 120 -4.62 8.12 -2.69
N ILE A 121 -3.78 9.13 -2.43
CA ILE A 121 -4.05 10.51 -2.85
C ILE A 121 -4.00 10.64 -4.38
N GLU A 122 -3.01 10.02 -5.02
CA GLU A 122 -2.89 10.02 -6.48
C GLU A 122 -4.09 9.35 -7.15
N ASN A 123 -4.55 8.21 -6.62
CA ASN A 123 -5.74 7.54 -7.12
C ASN A 123 -6.97 8.43 -7.00
N ARG A 124 -7.16 9.13 -5.87
CA ARG A 124 -8.25 10.08 -5.71
C ARG A 124 -8.20 11.19 -6.78
N LEU A 125 -7.04 11.83 -6.96
CA LEU A 125 -6.85 12.86 -7.98
C LEU A 125 -7.19 12.35 -9.38
N ASN A 126 -6.69 11.16 -9.75
CA ASN A 126 -6.95 10.56 -11.05
C ASN A 126 -8.41 10.17 -11.25
N ILE A 127 -9.10 9.66 -10.22
CA ILE A 127 -10.53 9.32 -10.28
C ILE A 127 -11.37 10.57 -10.52
N VAL A 128 -11.12 11.64 -9.76
CA VAL A 128 -11.83 12.92 -9.90
C VAL A 128 -11.63 13.48 -11.30
N GLU A 129 -10.39 13.52 -11.78
CA GLU A 129 -10.09 14.01 -13.12
C GLU A 129 -10.74 13.15 -14.20
N TYR A 130 -10.70 11.83 -14.07
CA TYR A 130 -11.33 10.91 -15.01
C TYR A 130 -12.85 11.11 -15.06
N ALA A 131 -13.52 11.28 -13.93
CA ALA A 131 -14.96 11.53 -13.85
C ALA A 131 -15.35 12.84 -14.55
N LYS A 132 -14.56 13.91 -14.39
CA LYS A 132 -14.75 15.19 -15.09
C LYS A 132 -14.60 15.05 -16.60
N GLN A 133 -13.61 14.29 -17.05
CA GLN A 133 -13.38 14.05 -18.47
C GLN A 133 -14.42 13.10 -19.08
N ASN A 134 -15.06 12.26 -18.25
CA ASN A 134 -16.03 11.27 -18.66
C ASN A 134 -17.36 11.38 -17.88
N PRO A 135 -18.16 12.45 -18.08
CA PRO A 135 -19.39 12.66 -17.31
C PRO A 135 -20.43 11.53 -17.44
N LYS A 136 -20.32 10.70 -18.49
CA LYS A 136 -21.17 9.52 -18.68
C LYS A 136 -21.05 8.50 -17.54
N VAL A 137 -19.88 8.40 -16.91
CA VAL A 137 -19.64 7.50 -15.77
C VAL A 137 -20.50 7.90 -14.57
N LEU A 138 -20.71 9.21 -14.36
CA LEU A 138 -21.57 9.71 -13.30
C LEU A 138 -23.07 9.52 -13.57
N ALA A 139 -23.44 9.20 -14.82
CA ALA A 139 -24.81 8.91 -15.22
C ALA A 139 -25.14 7.41 -15.17
N GLU A 140 -24.16 6.55 -14.88
CA GLU A 140 -24.37 5.11 -14.79
C GLU A 140 -25.16 4.75 -13.52
N GLU A 141 -26.18 3.92 -13.69
CA GLU A 141 -27.02 3.46 -12.58
C GLU A 141 -26.51 2.11 -12.04
N ILE A 142 -26.12 2.08 -10.76
CA ILE A 142 -25.74 0.84 -10.09
C ILE A 142 -27.00 0.14 -9.58
N ILE A 143 -27.45 -0.88 -10.33
CA ILE A 143 -28.68 -1.61 -10.04
C ILE A 143 -28.40 -2.77 -9.07
N ALA A 144 -29.16 -2.82 -7.96
CA ALA A 144 -29.13 -3.91 -6.98
C ALA A 144 -27.72 -4.31 -6.46
N PRO A 145 -26.91 -3.36 -5.92
CA PRO A 145 -25.60 -3.68 -5.38
C PRO A 145 -25.71 -4.60 -4.17
N VAL A 146 -24.79 -5.57 -4.08
CA VAL A 146 -24.66 -6.47 -2.93
C VAL A 146 -23.47 -6.03 -2.09
N PHE A 147 -23.74 -5.76 -0.80
CA PHE A 147 -22.70 -5.42 0.18
C PHE A 147 -22.48 -6.61 1.11
N ILE A 148 -21.22 -7.01 1.25
CA ILE A 148 -20.79 -8.00 2.25
C ILE A 148 -20.15 -7.25 3.41
N ALA A 149 -20.74 -7.35 4.59
CA ALA A 149 -20.20 -6.76 5.81
C ALA A 149 -20.19 -7.78 6.94
N GLY A 150 -19.13 -7.79 7.73
CA GLY A 150 -18.96 -8.71 8.85
C GLY A 150 -17.65 -8.46 9.58
N LEU A 151 -17.51 -9.06 10.76
CA LEU A 151 -16.24 -9.01 11.50
C LEU A 151 -15.14 -9.76 10.72
N PRO A 152 -13.87 -9.39 10.89
CA PRO A 152 -12.76 -10.21 10.40
C PRO A 152 -12.94 -11.67 10.83
N ARG A 153 -12.70 -12.61 9.92
CA ARG A 153 -12.83 -14.07 10.15
C ARG A 153 -14.27 -14.59 10.29
N SER A 154 -15.29 -13.85 9.83
CA SER A 154 -16.68 -14.31 9.75
C SER A 154 -17.07 -14.99 8.43
N GLY A 155 -16.10 -15.22 7.53
CA GLY A 155 -16.34 -15.85 6.23
C GLY A 155 -16.71 -14.88 5.10
N THR A 156 -16.59 -13.56 5.31
CA THR A 156 -16.80 -12.53 4.28
C THR A 156 -15.99 -12.79 3.02
N THR A 157 -14.70 -13.13 3.17
CA THR A 157 -13.80 -13.42 2.06
C THR A 157 -14.22 -14.66 1.27
N PHE A 158 -14.77 -15.68 1.94
CA PHE A 158 -15.29 -16.88 1.28
C PHE A 158 -16.52 -16.51 0.44
N LEU A 159 -17.48 -15.79 1.03
CA LEU A 159 -18.68 -15.34 0.32
C LEU A 159 -18.33 -14.44 -0.87
N HIS A 160 -17.38 -13.51 -0.69
CA HIS A 160 -16.94 -12.61 -1.75
C HIS A 160 -16.35 -13.38 -2.95
N ASN A 161 -15.52 -14.40 -2.69
CA ASN A 161 -14.96 -15.26 -3.74
C ASN A 161 -16.00 -16.20 -4.38
N LEU A 162 -17.05 -16.57 -3.64
CA LEU A 162 -18.15 -17.38 -4.17
C LEU A 162 -18.98 -16.58 -5.18
N LEU A 163 -19.38 -15.34 -4.83
CA LEU A 163 -20.14 -14.47 -5.74
C LEU A 163 -19.35 -14.17 -7.02
N ARG A 164 -18.03 -14.00 -6.89
CA ARG A 164 -17.14 -13.78 -8.04
C ARG A 164 -17.16 -14.92 -9.08
N GLN A 165 -17.55 -16.15 -8.72
CA GLN A 165 -17.60 -17.23 -9.71
C GLN A 165 -18.66 -16.98 -10.79
N ASP A 166 -19.67 -16.14 -10.50
CA ASP A 166 -20.70 -15.72 -11.44
C ASP A 166 -20.39 -14.31 -11.97
N ASN A 167 -19.42 -14.24 -12.89
CA ASN A 167 -18.97 -12.97 -13.47
C ASN A 167 -20.00 -12.33 -14.43
N ASP A 168 -21.00 -13.10 -14.87
CA ASP A 168 -22.07 -12.58 -15.74
C ASP A 168 -23.06 -11.72 -14.93
N TYR A 169 -23.22 -12.02 -13.64
CA TYR A 169 -24.14 -11.30 -12.76
C TYR A 169 -23.43 -10.38 -11.75
N PHE A 170 -22.25 -10.77 -11.24
CA PHE A 170 -21.52 -10.01 -10.22
C PHE A 170 -20.19 -9.48 -10.75
N ARG A 171 -20.06 -8.15 -10.76
CA ARG A 171 -18.77 -7.47 -10.93
C ARG A 171 -18.10 -7.30 -9.58
N VAL A 172 -16.95 -7.94 -9.41
CA VAL A 172 -16.12 -7.86 -8.19
C VAL A 172 -14.79 -7.19 -8.50
N THR A 173 -14.40 -6.20 -7.69
CA THR A 173 -13.13 -5.48 -7.82
C THR A 173 -11.95 -6.36 -7.40
N THR A 174 -10.88 -6.33 -8.20
CA THR A 174 -9.65 -7.06 -7.93
C THR A 174 -8.58 -6.18 -7.30
N MET A 175 -7.60 -6.78 -6.60
CA MET A 175 -6.53 -6.03 -5.91
C MET A 175 -5.84 -4.99 -6.80
N TRP A 176 -5.49 -5.37 -8.03
CA TRP A 176 -4.81 -4.46 -8.95
C TRP A 176 -5.70 -3.27 -9.37
N GLU A 177 -7.02 -3.45 -9.45
CA GLU A 177 -7.99 -2.39 -9.79
C GLU A 177 -8.15 -1.41 -8.63
N ILE A 178 -8.08 -1.87 -7.39
CA ILE A 178 -8.10 -0.98 -6.21
C ILE A 178 -6.84 -0.10 -6.19
N GLN A 179 -5.69 -0.69 -6.52
CA GLN A 179 -4.41 0.02 -6.44
C GLN A 179 -4.13 0.95 -7.63
N ASP A 180 -4.63 0.63 -8.83
CA ASP A 180 -4.48 1.47 -10.03
C ASP A 180 -5.79 1.48 -10.85
N PRO A 181 -6.81 2.23 -10.39
CA PRO A 181 -8.17 2.17 -10.93
C PRO A 181 -8.37 2.89 -12.27
N VAL A 182 -7.47 3.82 -12.64
CA VAL A 182 -7.72 4.77 -13.74
C VAL A 182 -6.60 4.71 -14.79
N PRO A 183 -6.91 4.55 -16.10
CA PRO A 183 -8.24 4.36 -16.65
C PRO A 183 -8.84 3.00 -16.26
N PRO A 184 -10.17 2.91 -16.14
CA PRO A 184 -10.84 1.64 -15.91
C PRO A 184 -10.58 0.75 -17.12
N THR A 185 -9.99 -0.44 -16.90
CA THR A 185 -9.82 -1.40 -17.99
C THR A 185 -10.96 -2.41 -17.93
N ASP A 186 -11.86 -2.39 -18.89
CA ASP A 186 -12.87 -3.43 -18.99
C ASP A 186 -12.34 -4.58 -19.89
N PRO A 187 -12.25 -5.81 -19.37
CA PRO A 187 -11.99 -7.00 -20.20
C PRO A 187 -12.93 -7.14 -21.41
N HIS A 188 -14.18 -6.66 -21.30
CA HIS A 188 -15.23 -6.74 -22.31
C HIS A 188 -15.23 -5.57 -23.29
N LEU A 189 -14.58 -4.44 -22.97
CA LEU A 189 -14.52 -3.26 -23.85
C LEU A 189 -13.27 -3.23 -24.75
N GLY A 190 -12.47 -4.30 -24.77
CA GLY A 190 -11.34 -4.45 -25.70
C GLY A 190 -10.22 -3.43 -25.49
N ASP A 191 -10.09 -2.91 -24.27
CA ASP A 191 -9.14 -1.86 -23.94
C ASP A 191 -7.69 -2.35 -24.09
N SER A 192 -6.74 -1.44 -24.31
CA SER A 192 -5.37 -1.80 -24.70
C SER A 192 -4.73 -2.80 -23.71
N HIS A 193 -4.66 -4.07 -24.11
CA HIS A 193 -4.12 -5.19 -23.32
C HIS A 193 -2.76 -4.89 -22.65
N HIS A 194 -2.01 -3.93 -23.19
CA HIS A 194 -0.71 -3.50 -22.70
C HIS A 194 -0.77 -2.79 -21.33
N SER A 195 -1.70 -1.84 -21.11
CA SER A 195 -1.75 -1.06 -19.87
C SER A 195 -2.14 -1.95 -18.68
N ARG A 196 -3.16 -2.79 -18.86
CA ARG A 196 -3.63 -3.77 -17.87
C ARG A 196 -2.54 -4.77 -17.46
N TYR A 197 -1.79 -5.29 -18.42
CA TYR A 197 -0.73 -6.26 -18.15
C TYR A 197 0.32 -5.71 -17.18
N TRP A 198 0.79 -4.47 -17.43
CA TRP A 198 1.81 -3.85 -16.59
C TRP A 198 1.31 -3.53 -15.18
N ARG A 199 0.04 -3.16 -15.02
CA ARG A 199 -0.59 -2.95 -13.71
C ARG A 199 -0.66 -4.22 -12.89
N ILE A 200 -1.13 -5.30 -13.50
CA ILE A 200 -1.18 -6.61 -12.85
C ILE A 200 0.24 -7.08 -12.50
N LEU A 201 1.20 -6.91 -13.40
CA LEU A 201 2.59 -7.29 -13.14
C LEU A 201 3.18 -6.48 -11.98
N TRP A 202 2.92 -5.18 -11.95
CA TRP A 202 3.36 -4.29 -10.88
C TRP A 202 2.73 -4.68 -9.54
N MET A 203 1.44 -4.96 -9.51
CA MET A 203 0.75 -5.47 -8.32
C MET A 203 1.33 -6.81 -7.86
N LYS A 204 1.60 -7.75 -8.78
CA LYS A 204 2.26 -9.03 -8.43
C LYS A 204 3.64 -8.81 -7.83
N LEU A 205 4.40 -7.85 -8.33
CA LEU A 205 5.70 -7.48 -7.78
C LEU A 205 5.55 -6.89 -6.37
N GLN A 206 4.59 -6.00 -6.14
CA GLN A 206 4.30 -5.43 -4.82
C GLN A 206 3.91 -6.53 -3.82
N ILE A 207 3.01 -7.44 -4.21
CA ILE A 207 2.59 -8.58 -3.37
C ILE A 207 3.77 -9.51 -3.08
N TYR A 208 4.64 -9.75 -4.05
CA TYR A 208 5.85 -10.54 -3.83
C TYR A 208 6.74 -9.91 -2.75
N PHE A 209 7.02 -8.61 -2.84
CA PHE A 209 7.81 -7.90 -1.83
C PHE A 209 7.11 -7.88 -0.47
N PHE A 210 5.79 -7.72 -0.44
CA PHE A 210 5.01 -7.80 0.79
C PHE A 210 5.13 -9.18 1.45
N LYS A 211 5.03 -10.27 0.69
CA LYS A 211 5.19 -11.64 1.21
C LYS A 211 6.60 -11.93 1.74
N LEU A 212 7.64 -11.19 1.30
CA LEU A 212 8.99 -11.32 1.87
C LEU A 212 9.10 -10.75 3.29
N ILE A 213 8.28 -9.77 3.65
CA ILE A 213 8.28 -9.13 4.98
C ILE A 213 7.11 -9.60 5.86
N ALA A 214 6.08 -10.20 5.26
CA ALA A 214 4.93 -10.77 5.93
C ALA A 214 4.58 -12.17 5.38
N PRO A 215 5.46 -13.18 5.52
CA PRO A 215 5.27 -14.49 4.90
C PRO A 215 4.05 -15.25 5.45
N THR A 216 3.66 -14.97 6.69
CA THR A 216 2.49 -15.58 7.33
C THR A 216 1.17 -14.97 6.86
N VAL A 217 1.20 -13.84 6.12
CA VAL A 217 -0.04 -13.18 5.69
C VAL A 217 -0.91 -14.08 4.82
N ALA A 218 -0.29 -14.92 4.00
CA ALA A 218 -1.01 -15.84 3.11
C ALA A 218 -1.84 -16.89 3.88
N ALA A 219 -1.49 -17.19 5.13
CA ALA A 219 -2.28 -18.07 6.00
C ALA A 219 -3.52 -17.39 6.58
N VAL A 220 -3.54 -16.05 6.62
CA VAL A 220 -4.63 -15.24 7.17
C VAL A 220 -5.52 -14.70 6.06
N HIS A 221 -4.90 -14.16 5.00
CA HIS A 221 -5.55 -13.55 3.84
C HIS A 221 -4.74 -13.86 2.58
N ASN A 222 -5.35 -14.57 1.63
CA ASN A 222 -4.66 -14.94 0.39
C ASN A 222 -4.71 -13.77 -0.62
N VAL A 223 -3.79 -12.83 -0.44
CA VAL A 223 -3.61 -11.68 -1.34
C VAL A 223 -3.01 -12.14 -2.66
N ASP A 224 -3.72 -11.89 -3.75
CA ASP A 224 -3.25 -12.03 -5.14
C ASP A 224 -3.72 -10.83 -5.96
N ALA A 225 -2.93 -10.46 -6.96
CA ALA A 225 -3.23 -9.31 -7.82
C ALA A 225 -4.62 -9.43 -8.46
N LEU A 226 -5.02 -10.66 -8.80
CA LEU A 226 -6.28 -10.95 -9.44
C LEU A 226 -7.35 -11.40 -8.46
N ASN A 227 -7.11 -11.52 -7.16
CA ASN A 227 -8.15 -11.95 -6.20
C ASN A 227 -9.16 -10.85 -5.93
N ALA A 228 -10.36 -11.26 -5.48
CA ALA A 228 -11.37 -10.35 -4.97
C ALA A 228 -10.85 -9.78 -3.65
N GLU A 229 -10.86 -8.45 -3.50
CA GLU A 229 -10.33 -7.80 -2.30
C GLU A 229 -11.40 -6.99 -1.58
N GLU A 230 -11.30 -6.99 -0.26
CA GLU A 230 -12.19 -6.27 0.65
C GLU A 230 -11.72 -4.81 0.78
N TRP A 231 -12.65 -3.90 1.08
CA TRP A 231 -12.42 -2.45 1.29
C TRP A 231 -12.40 -2.12 2.78
#